data_AF-A0A382PNN7-F1
#
_entry.id   AF-A0A382PNN7-F1
#
_cell.length_a   1.000
_cell.length_b   1.000
_cell.length_c   1.000
_cell.angle_alpha   90.00
_cell.angle_beta   90.00
_cell.angle_gamma   90.00
#
_symmetry.space_group_name_H-M   'P 1'
#
loop_
_entity.id
_entity.type
_entity.pdbx_description
1 polymer ?
#
loop_
_entity_poly.entity_id
_entity_poly.type
_entity_poly.pdbx_seq_one_letter_code
_entity_poly.pdbx_strand_id
1 'polypeptide(L)'
;MKNILARGGIEFLAVILGISGSLWIDDWSSYKNDRKKEIETFSRLSIALKEDNILFEGALKKNARMVFVLDELINDFENLTKDSLSRYIEEIQYYTRINPHISDYETLKSTGQLYTIMDFDILQEVIDLYDNKYSTIKHWMNEDRRAIFLQDEYFLKNYSMKPTEHWSTIKDLEKDYVRLKNDEIFFNYLVLLFNVKNSMNRDWTKLNGTIIDLKEKIDSKIS
;
A
#
# COMPACT_ATOMS: atom_id res chain seq x y z
N MET A 1 35.50 -62.55 -34.76
CA MET A 1 35.94 -61.24 -34.23
C MET A 1 35.07 -60.04 -34.66
N LYS A 2 34.05 -60.19 -35.53
CA LYS A 2 33.16 -59.07 -35.93
C LYS A 2 32.09 -58.69 -34.88
N ASN A 3 31.89 -59.52 -33.85
CA ASN A 3 30.80 -59.32 -32.87
C ASN A 3 31.25 -58.69 -31.55
N ILE A 4 32.55 -58.58 -31.27
CA ILE A 4 33.05 -58.06 -29.97
C ILE A 4 33.11 -56.53 -29.99
N LEU A 5 33.55 -55.93 -31.10
CA LEU A 5 33.50 -54.47 -31.31
C LEU A 5 32.06 -53.94 -31.41
N ALA A 6 31.17 -54.68 -32.07
CA ALA A 6 29.75 -54.34 -32.13
C ALA A 6 29.07 -54.43 -30.74
N ARG A 7 29.46 -55.43 -29.92
CA ARG A 7 28.92 -55.60 -28.56
C ARG A 7 29.43 -54.54 -27.58
N GLY A 8 30.73 -54.23 -27.59
CA GLY A 8 31.31 -53.17 -26.77
C GLY A 8 30.86 -51.76 -27.16
N GLY A 9 30.60 -51.53 -28.45
CA GLY A 9 30.02 -50.26 -28.93
C GLY A 9 28.58 -50.05 -28.49
N ILE A 10 27.75 -51.10 -28.48
CA ILE A 10 26.37 -51.04 -27.98
C ILE A 10 26.34 -50.81 -26.46
N GLU A 11 27.22 -51.48 -25.70
CA GLU A 11 27.35 -51.28 -24.25
C GLU A 11 27.81 -49.84 -23.91
N PHE A 12 28.77 -49.29 -24.65
CA PHE A 12 29.20 -47.90 -24.49
C PHE A 12 28.08 -46.89 -24.80
N LEU A 13 27.31 -47.10 -25.87
CA LEU A 13 26.15 -46.26 -26.19
C LEU A 13 25.06 -46.35 -25.11
N ALA A 14 24.80 -47.55 -24.57
CA ALA A 14 23.83 -47.73 -23.49
C ALA A 14 24.24 -46.98 -22.21
N VAL A 15 25.53 -46.97 -21.88
CA VAL A 15 26.06 -46.21 -20.73
C VAL A 15 25.93 -44.70 -20.95
N ILE A 16 26.29 -44.19 -22.14
CA ILE A 16 26.12 -42.77 -22.48
C ILE A 16 24.65 -42.37 -22.41
N LEU A 17 23.75 -43.19 -22.95
CA LEU A 17 22.30 -42.94 -22.90
C LEU A 17 21.77 -43.00 -21.47
N GLY A 18 22.27 -43.88 -20.62
CA GLY A 18 21.92 -43.95 -19.20
C GLY A 18 22.29 -42.68 -18.44
N ILE A 19 23.53 -42.20 -18.61
CA ILE A 19 24.03 -40.98 -17.95
C ILE A 19 23.32 -39.74 -18.52
N SER A 20 23.18 -39.64 -19.84
CA SER A 20 22.51 -38.50 -20.48
C SER A 20 21.02 -38.45 -20.12
N GLY A 21 20.38 -39.62 -20.05
CA GLY A 21 18.99 -39.75 -19.62
C GLY A 21 18.77 -39.41 -18.16
N SER A 22 19.68 -39.80 -17.25
CA SER A 22 19.57 -39.44 -15.83
C SER A 22 19.72 -37.92 -15.63
N LEU A 23 20.72 -37.30 -16.27
CA LEU A 23 20.91 -35.85 -16.21
C LEU A 23 19.70 -35.09 -16.75
N TRP A 24 19.12 -35.55 -17.87
CA TRP A 24 17.93 -34.93 -18.44
C TRP A 24 16.70 -35.01 -17.53
N ILE A 25 16.50 -36.15 -16.85
CA ILE A 25 15.42 -36.31 -15.87
C ILE A 25 15.63 -35.40 -14.65
N ASP A 26 16.87 -35.32 -14.15
CA ASP A 26 17.23 -34.49 -13.00
C ASP A 26 17.07 -32.99 -13.30
N ASP A 27 17.51 -32.53 -14.48
CA ASP A 27 17.33 -31.14 -14.94
C ASP A 27 15.83 -30.82 -15.11
N TRP A 28 15.05 -31.74 -15.67
CA TRP A 28 13.61 -31.56 -15.84
C TRP A 28 12.85 -31.49 -14.51
N SER A 29 13.25 -32.34 -13.56
CA SER A 29 12.70 -32.33 -12.20
C SER A 29 13.02 -31.02 -11.48
N SER A 30 14.28 -30.56 -11.58
CA SER A 30 14.73 -29.29 -11.01
C SER A 30 13.96 -28.12 -11.60
N TYR A 31 13.86 -28.04 -12.93
CA TYR A 31 13.10 -26.99 -13.62
C TYR A 31 11.64 -26.93 -13.19
N LYS A 32 10.98 -28.09 -13.06
CA LYS A 32 9.58 -28.16 -12.58
C LYS A 32 9.45 -27.64 -11.15
N ASN A 33 10.39 -27.98 -10.28
CA ASN A 33 10.37 -27.56 -8.89
C ASN A 33 10.61 -26.04 -8.76
N ASP A 34 11.53 -25.49 -9.55
CA ASP A 34 11.81 -24.06 -9.57
C ASP A 34 10.63 -23.27 -10.11
N ARG A 35 10.02 -23.73 -11.21
CA ARG A 35 8.80 -23.12 -11.74
C ARG A 35 7.64 -23.17 -10.74
N LYS A 36 7.50 -24.26 -9.98
CA LYS A 36 6.49 -24.37 -8.93
C LYS A 36 6.71 -23.34 -7.83
N LYS A 37 7.95 -23.19 -7.34
CA LYS A 37 8.29 -22.18 -6.32
C LYS A 37 8.08 -20.75 -6.82
N GLU A 38 8.39 -20.49 -8.08
CA GLU A 38 8.15 -19.19 -8.71
C GLU A 38 6.64 -18.87 -8.74
N ILE A 39 5.79 -19.82 -9.16
CA ILE A 39 4.34 -19.65 -9.16
C ILE A 39 3.80 -19.43 -7.74
N GLU A 40 4.30 -20.18 -6.75
CA GLU A 40 3.92 -19.97 -5.33
C GLU A 40 4.32 -18.57 -4.83
N THR A 41 5.48 -18.07 -5.25
CA THR A 41 5.97 -16.71 -4.95
C THR A 41 5.07 -15.66 -5.57
N PHE A 42 4.73 -15.79 -6.86
CA PHE A 42 3.79 -14.91 -7.54
C PHE A 42 2.41 -14.94 -6.90
N SER A 43 1.90 -16.11 -6.52
CA SER A 43 0.59 -16.21 -5.87
C SER A 43 0.55 -15.47 -4.53
N ARG A 44 1.61 -15.58 -3.71
CA ARG A 44 1.71 -14.83 -2.44
C ARG A 44 1.76 -13.33 -2.67
N LEU A 45 2.58 -12.87 -3.62
CA LEU A 45 2.68 -11.45 -3.97
C LEU A 45 1.35 -10.90 -4.52
N SER A 46 0.65 -11.66 -5.36
CA SER A 46 -0.65 -11.26 -5.90
C SER A 46 -1.70 -11.03 -4.81
N ILE A 47 -1.74 -11.92 -3.80
CA ILE A 47 -2.63 -11.78 -2.65
C ILE A 47 -2.27 -10.53 -1.84
N ALA A 48 -0.99 -10.35 -1.51
CA ALA A 48 -0.52 -9.17 -0.77
C ALA A 48 -0.84 -7.86 -1.48
N LEU A 49 -0.57 -7.77 -2.80
CA LEU A 49 -0.85 -6.57 -3.61
C LEU A 49 -2.35 -6.31 -3.72
N LYS A 50 -3.19 -7.36 -3.78
CA LYS A 50 -4.65 -7.22 -3.77
C LYS A 50 -5.13 -6.61 -2.45
N GLU A 51 -4.63 -7.11 -1.33
CA GLU A 51 -5.01 -6.61 -0.01
C GLU A 51 -4.52 -5.16 0.19
N ASP A 52 -3.31 -4.85 -0.26
CA ASP A 52 -2.76 -3.49 -0.27
C ASP A 52 -3.64 -2.54 -1.11
N ASN A 53 -4.04 -2.95 -2.32
CA ASN A 53 -4.94 -2.16 -3.16
C ASN A 53 -6.27 -1.84 -2.44
N ILE A 54 -6.89 -2.82 -1.76
CA ILE A 54 -8.11 -2.62 -0.97
C ILE A 54 -7.89 -1.59 0.15
N LEU A 55 -6.75 -1.66 0.85
CA LEU A 55 -6.38 -0.67 1.88
C LEU A 55 -6.28 0.74 1.29
N PHE A 56 -5.63 0.88 0.13
CA PHE A 56 -5.50 2.16 -0.57
C PHE A 56 -6.84 2.72 -1.01
N GLU A 57 -7.73 1.91 -1.61
CA GLU A 57 -9.06 2.37 -2.02
C GLU A 57 -9.87 2.91 -0.84
N GLY A 58 -9.88 2.17 0.28
CA GLY A 58 -10.57 2.60 1.49
C GLY A 58 -10.01 3.91 2.06
N ALA A 59 -8.68 4.05 2.06
CA ALA A 59 -8.02 5.24 2.55
C ALA A 59 -8.23 6.47 1.65
N LEU A 60 -8.11 6.29 0.33
CA LEU A 60 -8.36 7.34 -0.67
C LEU A 60 -9.80 7.85 -0.59
N LYS A 61 -10.78 6.95 -0.42
CA LYS A 61 -12.18 7.32 -0.24
C LYS A 61 -12.40 8.18 1.01
N LYS A 62 -11.80 7.79 2.15
CA LYS A 62 -11.89 8.57 3.40
C LYS A 62 -11.20 9.92 3.29
N ASN A 63 -10.02 9.96 2.69
CA ASN A 63 -9.30 11.22 2.47
C ASN A 63 -10.05 12.14 1.50
N ALA A 64 -10.65 11.62 0.42
CA ALA A 64 -11.46 12.42 -0.49
C ALA A 64 -12.66 13.07 0.22
N ARG A 65 -13.31 12.33 1.14
CA ARG A 65 -14.33 12.90 2.03
C ARG A 65 -13.76 14.01 2.91
N MET A 66 -12.57 13.81 3.48
CA MET A 66 -11.96 14.85 4.32
C MET A 66 -11.57 16.10 3.53
N VAL A 67 -11.08 15.95 2.29
CA VAL A 67 -10.80 17.09 1.40
C VAL A 67 -12.08 17.88 1.13
N PHE A 68 -13.20 17.21 0.85
CA PHE A 68 -14.51 17.87 0.70
C PHE A 68 -14.91 18.63 1.98
N VAL A 69 -14.80 18.01 3.14
CA VAL A 69 -15.15 18.67 4.43
C VAL A 69 -14.26 19.89 4.69
N LEU A 70 -12.97 19.78 4.42
CA LEU A 70 -12.03 20.88 4.57
C LEU A 70 -12.36 22.03 3.60
N ASP A 71 -12.73 21.71 2.36
CA ASP A 71 -13.17 22.71 1.37
C ASP A 71 -14.40 23.48 1.85
N GLU A 72 -15.42 22.78 2.36
CA GLU A 72 -16.63 23.37 2.93
C GLU A 72 -16.31 24.28 4.14
N LEU A 73 -15.42 23.83 5.03
CA LEU A 73 -15.01 24.64 6.20
C LEU A 73 -14.18 25.87 5.81
N ILE A 74 -13.42 25.81 4.71
CA ILE A 74 -12.58 26.93 4.24
C ILE A 74 -13.41 27.92 3.44
N ASN A 75 -14.24 27.44 2.52
CA ASN A 75 -14.88 28.25 1.48
C ASN A 75 -16.37 28.55 1.75
N ASP A 76 -17.06 27.71 2.54
CA ASP A 76 -18.50 27.80 2.73
C ASP A 76 -18.94 27.83 4.22
N PHE A 77 -18.00 28.17 5.13
CA PHE A 77 -18.20 28.12 6.58
C PHE A 77 -19.50 28.80 7.04
N GLU A 78 -19.84 29.95 6.46
CA GLU A 78 -20.99 30.75 6.85
C GLU A 78 -22.34 30.09 6.55
N ASN A 79 -22.39 29.22 5.54
CA ASN A 79 -23.60 28.52 5.11
C ASN A 79 -23.79 27.18 5.82
N LEU A 80 -22.79 26.74 6.60
CA LEU A 80 -22.89 25.50 7.38
C LEU A 80 -23.88 25.63 8.54
N THR A 81 -24.78 24.66 8.64
CA THR A 81 -25.57 24.49 9.87
C THR A 81 -24.64 24.12 11.03
N LYS A 82 -25.05 24.42 12.26
CA LYS A 82 -24.26 24.07 13.45
C LYS A 82 -24.10 22.56 13.62
N ASP A 83 -25.08 21.77 13.21
CA ASP A 83 -24.98 20.31 13.21
C ASP A 83 -23.92 19.82 12.21
N SER A 84 -23.89 20.40 11.01
CA SER A 84 -22.85 20.11 10.02
C SER A 84 -21.48 20.55 10.53
N LEU A 85 -21.36 21.76 11.09
CA LEU A 85 -20.11 22.26 11.66
C LEU A 85 -19.60 21.36 12.80
N SER A 86 -20.49 20.93 13.71
CA SER A 86 -20.15 20.00 14.79
C SER A 86 -19.54 18.70 14.25
N ARG A 87 -20.17 18.13 13.22
CA ARG A 87 -19.73 16.90 12.57
C ARG A 87 -18.43 17.10 11.80
N TYR A 88 -18.29 18.21 11.09
CA TYR A 88 -17.11 18.51 10.29
C TYR A 88 -15.87 18.73 11.17
N ILE A 89 -16.04 19.40 12.32
CA ILE A 89 -14.96 19.53 13.32
C ILE A 89 -14.52 18.16 13.84
N GLU A 90 -15.45 17.24 14.11
CA GLU A 90 -15.11 15.86 14.48
C GLU A 90 -14.38 15.13 13.33
N GLU A 91 -14.88 15.25 12.09
CA GLU A 91 -14.32 14.56 10.93
C GLU A 91 -12.85 14.97 10.64
N ILE A 92 -12.50 16.25 10.75
CA ILE A 92 -11.13 16.73 10.43
C ILE A 92 -10.07 16.33 11.47
N GLN A 93 -10.46 15.67 12.56
CA GLN A 93 -9.54 15.21 13.61
C GLN A 93 -9.04 13.77 13.36
N TYR A 94 -9.44 13.12 12.26
CA TYR A 94 -8.99 11.77 11.91
C TYR A 94 -7.80 11.73 10.96
N TYR A 95 -6.69 11.16 11.43
CA TYR A 95 -5.57 10.85 10.57
C TYR A 95 -5.71 9.45 9.97
N THR A 96 -5.24 9.33 8.75
CA THR A 96 -5.33 8.10 7.98
C THR A 96 -4.22 7.15 8.37
N ARG A 97 -4.55 5.87 8.48
CA ARG A 97 -3.62 4.79 8.76
C ARG A 97 -3.80 3.68 7.75
N ILE A 98 -2.70 3.28 7.11
CA ILE A 98 -2.61 2.06 6.30
C ILE A 98 -1.35 1.32 6.68
N ASN A 99 -1.43 -0.01 6.70
CA ASN A 99 -0.30 -0.89 6.97
C ASN A 99 -0.24 -1.91 5.82
N PRO A 100 0.58 -1.67 4.79
CA PRO A 100 0.72 -2.61 3.69
C PRO A 100 1.35 -3.93 4.17
N HIS A 101 1.20 -4.98 3.36
CA HIS A 101 1.70 -6.33 3.61
C HIS A 101 3.22 -6.46 3.40
N ILE A 102 4.00 -5.58 4.05
CA ILE A 102 5.46 -5.54 3.99
C ILE A 102 6.06 -6.84 4.56
N SER A 103 5.42 -7.45 5.55
CA SER A 103 5.90 -8.69 6.18
C SER A 103 5.96 -9.87 5.20
N ASP A 104 5.05 -9.95 4.24
CA ASP A 104 5.04 -11.02 3.25
C ASP A 104 6.23 -10.89 2.31
N TYR A 105 6.49 -9.67 1.82
CA TYR A 105 7.67 -9.35 1.03
C TYR A 105 8.98 -9.63 1.80
N GLU A 106 9.09 -9.18 3.05
CA GLU A 106 10.30 -9.42 3.87
C GLU A 106 10.53 -10.92 4.14
N THR A 107 9.45 -11.69 4.31
CA THR A 107 9.54 -13.15 4.45
C THR A 107 10.04 -13.79 3.15
N LEU A 108 9.50 -13.39 2.00
CA LEU A 108 9.96 -13.89 0.70
C LEU A 108 11.43 -13.53 0.44
N LYS A 109 11.84 -12.31 0.78
CA LYS A 109 13.21 -11.81 0.63
C LYS A 109 14.19 -12.57 1.53
N SER A 110 13.87 -12.73 2.81
CA SER A 110 14.74 -13.37 3.81
C SER A 110 14.87 -14.88 3.63
N THR A 111 13.83 -15.56 3.16
CA THR A 111 13.86 -17.00 2.85
C THR A 111 14.53 -17.32 1.51
N GLY A 112 14.89 -16.28 0.73
CA GLY A 112 15.41 -16.41 -0.63
C GLY A 112 14.35 -16.77 -1.67
N GLN A 113 13.10 -16.99 -1.26
CA GLN A 113 11.99 -17.35 -2.14
C GLN A 113 11.68 -16.25 -3.17
N LEU A 114 11.88 -14.97 -2.83
CA LEU A 114 11.71 -13.85 -3.75
C LEU A 114 12.60 -13.99 -5.00
N TYR A 115 13.83 -14.48 -4.84
CA TYR A 115 14.80 -14.64 -5.93
C TYR A 115 14.56 -15.89 -6.79
N THR A 116 13.45 -16.60 -6.56
CA THR A 116 12.97 -17.63 -7.49
C THR A 116 12.24 -17.05 -8.70
N ILE A 117 11.91 -15.75 -8.67
CA ILE A 117 11.36 -15.01 -9.81
C ILE A 117 12.45 -14.86 -10.88
N MET A 118 12.26 -15.52 -12.03
CA MET A 118 13.19 -15.46 -13.16
C MET A 118 12.97 -14.23 -14.04
N ASP A 119 11.75 -13.68 -14.04
CA ASP A 119 11.43 -12.43 -14.73
C ASP A 119 12.05 -11.25 -13.98
N PHE A 120 13.23 -10.82 -14.43
CA PHE A 120 14.02 -9.79 -13.76
C PHE A 120 13.29 -8.45 -13.68
N ASP A 121 12.48 -8.11 -14.68
CA ASP A 121 11.74 -6.86 -14.70
C ASP A 121 10.67 -6.86 -13.59
N ILE A 122 9.90 -7.95 -13.46
CA ILE A 122 8.92 -8.09 -12.37
C ILE A 122 9.62 -8.10 -11.01
N LEU A 123 10.73 -8.84 -10.87
CA LEU A 123 11.50 -8.89 -9.62
C LEU A 123 11.94 -7.48 -9.19
N GLN A 124 12.48 -6.70 -10.13
CA GLN A 124 12.97 -5.35 -9.85
C GLN A 124 11.81 -4.39 -9.49
N GLU A 125 10.66 -4.52 -10.14
CA GLU A 125 9.45 -3.76 -9.81
C GLU A 125 8.91 -4.10 -8.41
N VAL A 126 8.91 -5.38 -8.01
CA VAL A 126 8.55 -5.81 -6.65
C VAL A 126 9.49 -5.19 -5.63
N ILE A 127 10.81 -5.31 -5.84
CA ILE A 127 11.81 -4.74 -4.92
C ILE A 127 11.64 -3.22 -4.81
N ASP A 128 11.50 -2.52 -5.93
CA ASP A 128 11.34 -1.07 -5.94
C ASP A 128 10.04 -0.61 -5.25
N LEU A 129 8.95 -1.36 -5.42
CA LEU A 129 7.68 -1.05 -4.76
C LEU A 129 7.83 -1.10 -3.23
N TYR A 130 8.35 -2.20 -2.70
CA TYR A 130 8.42 -2.44 -1.26
C TYR A 130 9.58 -1.68 -0.58
N ASP A 131 10.78 -1.67 -1.17
CA ASP A 131 11.96 -1.03 -0.55
C ASP A 131 11.93 0.50 -0.69
N ASN A 132 11.40 1.03 -1.80
CA ASN A 132 11.44 2.46 -2.10
C ASN A 132 10.07 3.12 -2.04
N LYS A 133 9.11 2.69 -2.87
CA LYS A 133 7.86 3.44 -3.07
C LYS A 133 6.96 3.41 -1.83
N TYR A 134 6.90 2.30 -1.10
CA TYR A 134 6.12 2.19 0.15
C TYR A 134 6.62 3.12 1.26
N SER A 135 7.84 3.68 1.18
CA SER A 135 8.30 4.70 2.13
C SER A 135 7.41 5.96 2.13
N THR A 136 6.80 6.29 0.99
CA THR A 136 5.87 7.43 0.82
C THR A 136 4.63 7.32 1.70
N ILE A 137 4.22 6.09 2.03
CA ILE A 137 3.08 5.82 2.91
C ILE A 137 3.37 6.35 4.30
N LYS A 138 4.51 5.94 4.86
CA LYS A 138 4.95 6.37 6.20
C LYS A 138 5.19 7.88 6.25
N HIS A 139 5.76 8.46 5.19
CA HIS A 139 5.93 9.90 5.08
C HIS A 139 4.59 10.64 5.21
N TRP A 140 3.60 10.29 4.37
CA TRP A 140 2.31 10.96 4.37
C TRP A 140 1.50 10.70 5.65
N MET A 141 1.55 9.50 6.22
CA MET A 141 0.91 9.22 7.52
C MET A 141 1.48 10.09 8.65
N ASN A 142 2.79 10.38 8.61
CA ASN A 142 3.42 11.24 9.61
C ASN A 142 3.02 12.71 9.43
N GLU A 143 3.02 13.22 8.20
CA GLU A 143 2.59 14.60 7.92
C GLU A 143 1.10 14.82 8.23
N ASP A 144 0.25 13.85 7.89
CA ASP A 144 -1.18 13.88 8.20
C ASP A 144 -1.43 13.92 9.71
N ARG A 145 -0.79 13.01 10.46
CA ARG A 145 -0.85 13.01 11.92
C ARG A 145 -0.32 14.31 12.52
N ARG A 146 0.78 14.84 12.00
CA ARG A 146 1.37 16.10 12.47
C ARG A 146 0.41 17.27 12.28
N ALA A 147 -0.19 17.40 11.10
CA ALA A 147 -1.12 18.48 10.79
C ALA A 147 -2.35 18.44 11.72
N ILE A 148 -2.90 17.25 11.97
CA ILE A 148 -4.04 17.06 12.87
C ILE A 148 -3.67 17.40 14.32
N PHE A 149 -2.50 16.96 14.79
CA PHE A 149 -2.08 17.24 16.17
C PHE A 149 -1.87 18.73 16.43
N LEU A 150 -1.37 19.49 15.45
CA LEU A 150 -1.25 20.94 15.57
C LEU A 150 -2.62 21.61 15.76
N GLN A 151 -3.63 21.17 15.01
CA GLN A 151 -5.00 21.65 15.16
C GLN A 151 -5.62 21.23 16.50
N ASP A 152 -5.46 19.97 16.90
CA ASP A 152 -6.01 19.45 18.15
C ASP A 152 -5.43 20.18 19.37
N GLU A 153 -4.11 20.39 19.40
CA GLU A 153 -3.48 21.19 20.44
C GLU A 153 -4.03 22.61 20.49
N TYR A 154 -4.29 23.22 19.34
CA TYR A 154 -4.89 24.54 19.26
C TYR A 154 -6.31 24.53 19.84
N PHE A 155 -7.16 23.57 19.45
CA PHE A 155 -8.51 23.46 19.97
C PHE A 155 -8.55 23.24 21.48
N LEU A 156 -7.73 22.33 22.00
CA LEU A 156 -7.67 22.04 23.44
C LEU A 156 -7.23 23.25 24.28
N LYS A 157 -6.40 24.14 23.73
CA LYS A 157 -5.93 25.36 24.41
C LYS A 157 -6.94 26.51 24.33
N ASN A 158 -7.75 26.57 23.28
CA ASN A 158 -8.52 27.76 22.95
C ASN A 158 -10.04 27.58 23.09
N TYR A 159 -10.56 26.35 23.02
CA TYR A 159 -11.99 26.06 23.01
C TYR A 159 -12.37 25.05 24.08
N SER A 160 -13.59 25.17 24.59
CA SER A 160 -14.17 24.13 25.42
C SER A 160 -14.66 23.01 24.52
N MET A 161 -14.18 21.78 24.76
CA MET A 161 -14.55 20.61 23.96
C MET A 161 -15.59 19.74 24.70
N LYS A 162 -16.34 18.94 23.93
CA LYS A 162 -17.20 17.86 24.43
C LYS A 162 -16.94 16.58 23.63
N PRO A 163 -17.13 15.38 24.21
CA PRO A 163 -17.05 14.15 23.45
C PRO A 163 -18.20 14.04 22.43
N THR A 164 -17.93 13.31 21.36
CA THR A 164 -18.91 12.85 20.35
C THR A 164 -18.90 11.32 20.31
N GLU A 165 -19.67 10.70 19.40
CA GLU A 165 -19.65 9.23 19.25
C GLU A 165 -18.27 8.72 18.85
N HIS A 166 -17.55 9.46 17.99
CA HIS A 166 -16.30 8.99 17.43
C HIS A 166 -15.06 9.76 17.94
N TRP A 167 -15.20 11.00 18.42
CA TRP A 167 -14.10 11.80 18.98
C TRP A 167 -14.58 12.97 19.87
N SER A 168 -14.36 14.21 19.45
CA SER A 168 -14.71 15.42 20.18
C SER A 168 -15.16 16.53 19.24
N THR A 169 -15.85 17.52 19.78
CA THR A 169 -16.24 18.74 19.05
C THR A 169 -16.37 19.90 20.02
N ILE A 170 -16.71 21.09 19.51
CA ILE A 170 -16.90 22.29 20.31
C ILE A 170 -18.11 22.11 21.24
N LYS A 171 -17.92 22.40 22.53
CA LYS A 171 -18.91 22.17 23.58
C LYS A 171 -20.19 22.94 23.35
N ASP A 172 -20.05 24.24 23.05
CA ASP A 172 -21.14 25.19 22.88
C ASP A 172 -20.95 25.98 21.57
N LEU A 173 -21.40 25.39 20.46
CA LEU A 173 -21.32 26.03 19.14
C LEU A 173 -22.18 27.27 19.02
N GLU A 174 -23.29 27.38 19.78
CA GLU A 174 -24.12 28.59 19.79
C GLU A 174 -23.30 29.78 20.28
N LYS A 175 -22.56 29.58 21.38
CA LYS A 175 -21.70 30.59 21.96
C LYS A 175 -20.44 30.87 21.13
N ASP A 176 -19.78 29.82 20.65
CA ASP A 176 -18.45 29.94 20.02
C ASP A 176 -18.50 30.15 18.50
N TYR A 177 -19.66 30.12 17.84
CA TYR A 177 -19.78 30.25 16.37
C TYR A 177 -19.09 31.50 15.81
N VAL A 178 -19.39 32.68 16.37
CA VAL A 178 -18.79 33.94 15.90
C VAL A 178 -17.29 33.95 16.11
N ARG A 179 -16.79 33.31 17.18
CA ARG A 179 -15.36 33.20 17.44
C ARG A 179 -14.69 32.28 16.43
N LEU A 180 -15.24 31.10 16.19
CA LEU A 180 -14.73 30.13 15.20
C LEU A 180 -14.69 30.72 13.80
N LYS A 181 -15.77 31.41 13.40
CA LYS A 181 -15.90 32.06 12.09
C LYS A 181 -14.77 33.07 11.83
N ASN A 182 -14.29 33.75 12.87
CA ASN A 182 -13.27 34.78 12.77
C ASN A 182 -11.89 34.31 13.26
N ASP A 183 -11.71 33.00 13.45
CA ASP A 183 -10.46 32.44 13.97
C ASP A 183 -9.45 32.17 12.84
N GLU A 184 -8.65 33.17 12.53
CA GLU A 184 -7.62 33.08 11.48
C GLU A 184 -6.62 31.93 11.71
N ILE A 185 -6.32 31.60 12.97
CA ILE A 185 -5.38 30.52 13.29
C ILE A 185 -6.02 29.16 12.97
N PHE A 186 -7.29 28.98 13.32
CA PHE A 186 -8.04 27.78 12.93
C PHE A 186 -8.10 27.62 11.40
N PHE A 187 -8.43 28.68 10.66
CA PHE A 187 -8.44 28.65 9.20
C PHE A 187 -7.07 28.32 8.59
N ASN A 188 -5.98 28.80 9.18
CA ASN A 188 -4.63 28.43 8.74
C ASN A 188 -4.36 26.92 8.92
N TYR A 189 -4.86 26.30 9.99
CA TYR A 189 -4.77 24.84 10.16
C TYR A 189 -5.64 24.08 9.16
N LEU A 190 -6.83 24.57 8.84
CA LEU A 190 -7.67 23.99 7.79
C LEU A 190 -6.95 23.96 6.45
N VAL A 191 -6.32 25.07 6.06
CA VAL A 191 -5.54 25.17 4.81
C VAL A 191 -4.35 24.21 4.82
N LEU A 192 -3.63 24.07 5.94
CA LEU A 192 -2.55 23.10 6.08
C LEU A 192 -3.07 21.67 5.88
N LEU A 193 -4.13 21.29 6.57
CA LEU A 193 -4.75 19.96 6.45
C LEU A 193 -5.22 19.69 5.03
N PHE A 194 -5.86 20.68 4.39
CA PHE A 194 -6.33 20.56 3.01
C PHE A 194 -5.17 20.25 2.05
N ASN A 195 -4.04 20.95 2.19
CA ASN A 195 -2.86 20.73 1.36
C ASN A 195 -2.21 19.37 1.61
N VAL A 196 -2.13 18.93 2.87
CA VAL A 196 -1.60 17.61 3.24
C VAL A 196 -2.48 16.51 2.66
N LYS A 197 -3.80 16.56 2.88
CA LYS A 197 -4.74 15.55 2.39
C LYS A 197 -4.77 15.48 0.85
N ASN A 198 -4.73 16.62 0.16
CA ASN A 198 -4.66 16.63 -1.30
C ASN A 198 -3.36 16.05 -1.84
N SER A 199 -2.22 16.42 -1.25
CA SER A 199 -0.91 15.89 -1.67
C SER A 199 -0.83 14.39 -1.43
N MET A 200 -1.29 13.95 -0.25
CA MET A 200 -1.42 12.55 0.12
C MET A 200 -2.30 11.78 -0.87
N ASN A 201 -3.49 12.29 -1.21
CA ASN A 201 -4.37 11.66 -2.19
C ASN A 201 -3.69 11.51 -3.55
N ARG A 202 -3.11 12.58 -4.07
CA ARG A 202 -2.42 12.56 -5.38
C ARG A 202 -1.33 11.50 -5.42
N ASP A 203 -0.49 11.44 -4.38
CA ASP A 203 0.66 10.55 -4.38
C ASP A 203 0.23 9.10 -4.11
N TRP A 204 -0.75 8.87 -3.24
CA TRP A 204 -1.31 7.55 -2.97
C TRP A 204 -2.12 7.00 -4.14
N THR A 205 -2.79 7.85 -4.94
CA THR A 205 -3.44 7.42 -6.19
C THR A 205 -2.40 6.89 -7.18
N LYS A 206 -1.26 7.57 -7.35
CA LYS A 206 -0.17 7.10 -8.22
C LYS A 206 0.43 5.78 -7.72
N LEU A 207 0.64 5.67 -6.42
CA LEU A 207 1.15 4.45 -5.80
C LEU A 207 0.18 3.28 -5.97
N ASN A 208 -1.12 3.50 -5.75
CA ASN A 208 -2.14 2.48 -5.97
C ASN A 208 -2.20 2.02 -7.43
N GLY A 209 -2.04 2.94 -8.39
CA GLY A 209 -1.88 2.57 -9.80
C GLY A 209 -0.69 1.63 -10.04
N THR A 210 0.46 1.94 -9.43
CA THR A 210 1.66 1.06 -9.50
C THR A 210 1.40 -0.34 -8.91
N ILE A 211 0.66 -0.41 -7.81
CA ILE A 211 0.26 -1.69 -7.17
C ILE A 211 -0.61 -2.51 -8.13
N ILE A 212 -1.61 -1.89 -8.75
CA ILE A 212 -2.53 -2.54 -9.69
C ILE A 212 -1.75 -3.06 -10.91
N ASP A 213 -0.93 -2.21 -11.53
CA ASP A 213 -0.15 -2.58 -12.72
C ASP A 213 0.80 -3.75 -12.45
N LEU A 214 1.52 -3.73 -11.31
CA LEU A 214 2.42 -4.81 -10.93
C LEU A 214 1.66 -6.11 -10.65
N LYS A 215 0.49 -6.01 -10.00
CA LYS A 215 -0.35 -7.16 -9.73
C LYS A 215 -0.84 -7.82 -11.03
N GLU A 216 -1.29 -7.03 -12.00
CA GLU A 216 -1.71 -7.56 -13.31
C GLU A 216 -0.58 -8.31 -14.03
N LYS A 217 0.65 -7.77 -13.99
CA LYS A 217 1.84 -8.46 -14.51
C LYS A 217 2.08 -9.78 -13.80
N ILE A 218 2.00 -9.81 -12.47
CA ILE A 218 2.18 -11.02 -11.66
C ILE A 218 1.09 -12.06 -11.97
N ASP A 219 -0.18 -11.66 -12.04
CA ASP A 219 -1.30 -12.57 -12.32
C ASP A 219 -1.16 -13.25 -13.69
N SER A 220 -0.60 -12.53 -14.68
CA SER A 220 -0.30 -13.09 -16.00
C SER A 220 0.72 -14.23 -15.97
N LYS A 221 1.54 -14.34 -14.92
CA LYS A 221 2.54 -15.40 -14.74
C LYS A 221 2.04 -16.62 -13.98
N ILE A 222 0.88 -16.51 -13.33
CA ILE A 222 0.20 -17.57 -12.57
C ILE A 222 -0.73 -18.38 -13.49
N SER A 223 -1.26 -17.71 -14.53
CA SER A 223 -2.16 -18.26 -15.56
C SER A 223 -1.44 -19.24 -16.48
#